data_AF-A0A5J4R687-F1
#
_entry.id   AF-A0A5J4R687-F1
#
_cell.length_a   1.000
_cell.length_b   1.000
_cell.length_c   1.000
_cell.angle_alpha   90.00
_cell.angle_beta   90.00
_cell.angle_gamma   90.00
#
_symmetry.space_group_name_H-M   'P 1'
#
loop_
_entity.id
_entity.type
_entity.pdbx_description
1 polymer ?
#
loop_
_entity_poly.entity_id
_entity_poly.type
_entity_poly.pdbx_seq_one_letter_code
_entity_poly.pdbx_strand_id
1 'polypeptide(L)'
;MIRIFHPIGQGAFYTEQQMISGRVYTVVYDCGSITLSEQLMRNLIDSFFQKGSTIDLLFISHFHADHINGIKSLLKRCKVKRVVIPLLKDDDKIVLKLDNAVRFKYDETQIIDDPENFFGENVKITKVQVVTEGNAEPPNINADELSDRINSGTKIMMPDNWFYIPYNYKQEERTMQFSNALSELYDMSIDDININDLGNKDLQKKLQAAYKKVNGCLNKTSMLVFAGTDPDIRLTSINQIPCNIPCGCLYTGDVSLKQRGFIEDLRTRLNKYFNSIGTIQIPHHGSEENWKLDVLNTHMQCAVISHGMHNKYKHPSSSVFKEVITKIPFNTFCVTENPNTTCIQYIDLGGASQSMLFGIRKTNKAPSDDEIKRILDLLNSHDVESINLGICLMFTFDYRLFLDKIPMERLIKSPDYCLISLLKSRLLPIQYESIGDWSNGRLYMVQKDGLWGFINKKSLKLVVDFKYNRVTSYVNDCYLVEKESICILMNEEGVEVETDVEQ
;
A
#
# COMPACT_ATOMS: atom_id res chain seq x y z
N MET A 1 1.01 16.68 1.08
CA MET A 1 1.73 15.39 0.94
C MET A 1 0.79 14.36 0.32
N ILE A 2 1.33 13.41 -0.44
CA ILE A 2 0.58 12.32 -1.07
C ILE A 2 1.18 10.98 -0.61
N ARG A 3 0.34 10.04 -0.18
CA ARG A 3 0.69 8.65 0.10
C ARG A 3 -0.03 7.74 -0.88
N ILE A 4 0.67 6.77 -1.47
CA ILE A 4 0.12 5.84 -2.46
C ILE A 4 0.46 4.42 -2.07
N PHE A 5 -0.57 3.57 -2.08
CA PHE A 5 -0.43 2.12 -2.01
C PHE A 5 -0.57 1.57 -3.43
N HIS A 6 0.55 1.13 -4.01
CA HIS A 6 0.60 0.78 -5.42
C HIS A 6 -0.07 -0.57 -5.71
N PRO A 7 -0.75 -0.71 -6.87
CA PRO A 7 -1.53 -1.88 -7.24
C PRO A 7 -0.63 -3.02 -7.73
N ILE A 8 0.10 -3.63 -6.80
CA ILE A 8 1.10 -4.65 -7.07
C ILE A 8 0.66 -6.07 -6.70
N GLY A 9 -0.51 -6.24 -6.08
CA GLY A 9 -1.02 -7.54 -5.70
C GLY A 9 -0.34 -8.14 -4.47
N GLN A 10 0.12 -9.38 -4.57
CA GLN A 10 0.77 -10.12 -3.48
C GLN A 10 2.21 -9.61 -3.30
N GLY A 11 2.36 -8.62 -2.42
CA GLY A 11 3.62 -8.00 -2.04
C GLY A 11 3.37 -6.69 -1.30
N ALA A 12 4.38 -5.83 -1.23
CA ALA A 12 4.23 -4.43 -0.83
C ALA A 12 5.06 -3.49 -1.72
N PHE A 13 4.47 -2.34 -2.05
CA PHE A 13 5.16 -1.21 -2.67
C PHE A 13 4.35 0.06 -2.38
N TYR A 14 4.79 0.84 -1.39
CA TYR A 14 4.10 2.05 -0.96
C TYR A 14 5.02 3.26 -1.07
N THR A 15 4.47 4.41 -1.42
CA THR A 15 5.26 5.63 -1.60
C THR A 15 4.62 6.82 -0.92
N GLU A 16 5.45 7.64 -0.30
CA GLU A 16 5.07 8.92 0.29
C GLU A 16 5.88 10.03 -0.38
N GLN A 17 5.19 11.05 -0.90
CA GLN A 17 5.81 12.20 -1.57
C GLN A 17 5.35 13.52 -0.97
N GLN A 18 6.31 14.38 -0.65
CA GLN A 18 6.07 15.71 -0.09
C GLN A 18 6.90 16.75 -0.84
N MET A 19 6.25 17.83 -1.30
CA MET A 19 6.94 18.98 -1.90
C MET A 19 7.28 19.98 -0.80
N ILE A 20 8.56 20.30 -0.64
CA ILE A 20 9.06 21.24 0.36
C ILE A 20 10.07 22.15 -0.33
N SER A 21 9.80 23.46 -0.35
CA SER A 21 10.68 24.46 -0.97
C SER A 21 11.11 24.11 -2.41
N GLY A 22 10.17 23.61 -3.23
CA GLY A 22 10.43 23.24 -4.64
C GLY A 22 11.15 21.90 -4.86
N ARG A 23 11.43 21.12 -3.80
CA ARG A 23 11.98 19.77 -3.89
C ARG A 23 10.95 18.73 -3.45
N VAL A 24 10.84 17.64 -4.22
CA VAL A 24 10.06 16.45 -3.82
C VAL A 24 10.93 15.56 -2.93
N TYR A 25 10.49 15.35 -1.70
CA TYR A 25 10.99 14.33 -0.80
C TYR A 25 10.19 13.06 -1.01
N THR A 26 10.88 11.95 -1.29
CA THR A 26 10.24 10.66 -1.60
C THR A 26 10.69 9.59 -0.61
N VAL A 27 9.72 8.92 0.00
CA VAL A 27 9.94 7.74 0.83
C VAL A 27 9.24 6.54 0.20
N VAL A 28 9.91 5.40 0.19
CA VAL A 28 9.39 4.12 -0.31
C VAL A 28 9.39 3.12 0.84
N TYR A 29 8.31 2.34 0.96
CA TYR A 29 8.19 1.20 1.87
C TYR A 29 7.96 -0.06 1.05
N ASP A 30 8.95 -0.95 1.08
CA ASP A 30 9.05 -2.17 0.25
C ASP A 30 8.95 -1.91 -1.26
N CYS A 31 9.35 -2.91 -2.05
CA CYS A 31 9.17 -2.87 -3.50
C CYS A 31 9.27 -4.29 -4.05
N GLY A 32 8.17 -5.04 -4.02
CA GLY A 32 8.12 -6.36 -4.62
C GLY A 32 6.71 -6.87 -4.88
N SER A 33 6.62 -7.92 -5.68
CA SER A 33 5.37 -8.65 -5.92
C SER A 33 5.65 -10.03 -6.51
N ILE A 34 4.89 -11.05 -6.10
CA ILE A 34 4.94 -12.39 -6.72
C ILE A 34 3.76 -12.66 -7.67
N THR A 35 2.81 -11.73 -7.78
CA THR A 35 1.69 -11.83 -8.73
C THR A 35 1.87 -10.95 -9.96
N LEU A 36 2.68 -9.90 -9.88
CA LEU A 36 3.13 -9.15 -11.05
C LEU A 36 4.36 -9.80 -11.67
N SER A 37 4.39 -9.87 -13.01
CA SER A 37 5.62 -10.20 -13.72
C SER A 37 6.64 -9.08 -13.54
N GLU A 38 7.93 -9.40 -13.64
CA GLU A 38 8.97 -8.39 -13.54
C GLU A 38 8.80 -7.24 -14.54
N GLN A 39 8.29 -7.53 -15.74
CA GLN A 39 8.04 -6.50 -16.75
C GLN A 39 6.93 -5.55 -16.33
N LEU A 40 5.84 -6.06 -15.76
CA LEU A 40 4.75 -5.22 -15.26
C LEU A 40 5.19 -4.40 -14.05
N MET A 41 5.99 -4.99 -13.15
CA MET A 41 6.59 -4.27 -12.03
C MET A 41 7.49 -3.13 -12.52
N ARG A 42 8.35 -3.38 -13.52
CA ARG A 42 9.17 -2.34 -14.18
C ARG A 42 8.31 -1.23 -14.78
N ASN A 43 7.27 -1.58 -15.54
CA ASN A 43 6.39 -0.60 -16.16
C ASN A 43 5.70 0.29 -15.12
N LEU A 44 5.25 -0.30 -14.00
CA LEU A 44 4.62 0.43 -12.90
C LEU A 44 5.62 1.43 -12.28
N ILE A 45 6.83 0.97 -11.95
CA ILE A 45 7.91 1.83 -11.44
C ILE A 45 8.23 2.97 -12.41
N ASP A 46 8.37 2.67 -13.71
CA ASP A 46 8.69 3.64 -14.75
C ASP A 46 7.58 4.67 -14.97
N SER A 47 6.32 4.27 -14.79
CA SER A 47 5.15 5.15 -14.88
C SER A 47 5.06 6.12 -13.71
N PHE A 48 5.51 5.72 -12.52
CA PHE A 48 5.41 6.52 -11.32
C PHE A 48 6.62 7.45 -11.14
N PHE A 49 7.81 6.93 -11.37
CA PHE A 49 9.05 7.67 -11.19
C PHE A 49 9.58 8.22 -12.50
N GLN A 50 10.05 9.46 -12.50
CA GLN A 50 10.87 9.99 -13.60
C GLN A 50 12.29 9.40 -13.56
N LYS A 51 12.95 9.28 -14.71
CA LYS A 51 14.31 8.74 -14.75
C LYS A 51 15.25 9.62 -13.93
N GLY A 52 15.97 9.02 -12.99
CA GLY A 52 16.91 9.73 -12.14
C GLY A 52 16.25 10.48 -10.98
N SER A 53 14.94 10.29 -10.73
CA SER A 53 14.29 10.81 -9.52
C SER A 53 14.96 10.27 -8.26
N THR A 54 14.93 11.06 -7.20
CA THR A 54 15.56 10.71 -5.93
C THR A 54 14.56 10.06 -4.98
N ILE A 55 14.95 8.95 -4.37
CA ILE A 55 14.29 8.35 -3.21
C ILE A 55 15.17 8.68 -2.00
N ASP A 56 14.65 9.44 -1.06
CA ASP A 56 15.39 9.91 0.11
C ASP A 56 15.52 8.80 1.16
N LEU A 57 14.45 8.03 1.38
CA LEU A 57 14.44 6.85 2.24
C LEU A 57 13.74 5.67 1.55
N LEU A 58 14.39 4.52 1.56
CA LEU A 58 13.79 3.23 1.20
C LEU A 58 13.76 2.35 2.45
N PHE A 59 12.58 2.09 3.00
CA PHE A 59 12.39 1.10 4.05
C PHE A 59 12.19 -0.29 3.41
N ILE A 60 12.89 -1.29 3.93
CA ILE A 60 12.63 -2.71 3.61
C ILE A 60 12.15 -3.36 4.90
N SER A 61 10.89 -3.76 4.96
CA SER A 61 10.29 -4.33 6.15
C SER A 61 10.92 -5.68 6.51
N HIS A 62 11.15 -6.51 5.50
CA HIS A 62 11.83 -7.80 5.59
C HIS A 62 12.25 -8.27 4.19
N PHE A 63 12.98 -9.38 4.10
CA PHE A 63 13.62 -9.81 2.86
C PHE A 63 12.95 -11.01 2.17
N HIS A 64 11.63 -11.16 2.27
CA HIS A 64 10.92 -12.10 1.39
C HIS A 64 10.84 -11.56 -0.04
N ALA A 65 10.86 -12.47 -1.00
CA ALA A 65 10.92 -12.15 -2.43
C ALA A 65 9.80 -11.20 -2.88
N ASP A 66 8.58 -11.37 -2.37
CA ASP A 66 7.41 -10.52 -2.64
C ASP A 66 7.51 -9.10 -2.07
N HIS A 67 8.54 -8.78 -1.30
CA HIS A 67 8.80 -7.43 -0.79
C HIS A 67 10.05 -6.77 -1.41
N ILE A 68 10.93 -7.55 -2.05
CA ILE A 68 12.25 -7.06 -2.51
C ILE A 68 12.54 -7.25 -4.00
N ASN A 69 11.81 -8.11 -4.71
CA ASN A 69 12.16 -8.48 -6.09
C ASN A 69 12.02 -7.32 -7.11
N GLY A 70 11.33 -6.23 -6.74
CA GLY A 70 11.25 -5.01 -7.54
C GLY A 70 12.40 -4.02 -7.31
N ILE A 71 13.20 -4.19 -6.25
CA ILE A 71 14.24 -3.23 -5.85
C ILE A 71 15.29 -3.02 -6.95
N LYS A 72 15.74 -4.08 -7.64
CA LYS A 72 16.68 -3.93 -8.77
C LYS A 72 16.13 -3.04 -9.88
N SER A 73 14.82 -3.13 -10.15
CA SER A 73 14.14 -2.28 -11.13
C SER A 73 14.05 -0.83 -10.63
N LEU A 74 13.77 -0.65 -9.34
CA LEU A 74 13.75 0.65 -8.68
C LEU A 74 15.11 1.35 -8.77
N LEU A 75 16.22 0.65 -8.49
CA LEU A 75 17.58 1.19 -8.57
C LEU A 75 18.03 1.54 -10.00
N LYS A 76 17.48 0.88 -11.02
CA LYS A 76 17.70 1.26 -12.43
C LYS A 76 16.99 2.55 -12.81
N ARG A 77 15.88 2.86 -12.13
CA ARG A 77 15.04 4.03 -12.43
C ARG A 77 15.40 5.26 -11.58
N CYS A 78 15.69 5.04 -10.31
CA CYS A 78 15.80 6.06 -9.28
C CYS A 78 17.17 6.06 -8.60
N LYS A 79 17.57 7.23 -8.07
CA LYS A 79 18.71 7.36 -7.17
C LYS A 79 18.22 7.20 -5.73
N VAL A 80 18.65 6.15 -5.03
CA VAL A 80 18.32 5.95 -3.61
C VAL A 80 19.43 6.56 -2.75
N LYS A 81 19.08 7.41 -1.78
CA LYS A 81 20.06 8.01 -0.87
C LYS A 81 20.38 7.13 0.31
N ARG A 82 19.34 6.59 0.95
CA ARG A 82 19.47 5.78 2.14
C ARG A 82 18.44 4.65 2.17
N VAL A 83 18.88 3.48 2.59
CA VAL A 83 18.05 2.30 2.83
C VAL A 83 18.00 2.04 4.32
N VAL A 84 16.81 1.83 4.87
CA VAL A 84 16.59 1.47 6.27
C VAL A 84 16.07 0.03 6.31
N ILE A 85 16.82 -0.86 6.94
CA ILE A 85 16.57 -2.32 6.94
C ILE A 85 16.57 -2.87 8.37
N PRO A 86 15.85 -3.98 8.66
CA PRO A 86 16.02 -4.67 9.93
C PRO A 86 17.45 -5.20 10.06
N LEU A 87 18.01 -5.08 11.26
CA LEU A 87 19.22 -5.81 11.61
C LEU A 87 18.90 -7.30 11.73
N LEU A 88 19.60 -8.12 10.94
CA LEU A 88 19.48 -9.57 10.93
C LEU A 88 20.70 -10.24 11.60
N LYS A 89 20.43 -11.31 12.33
CA LYS A 89 21.43 -12.32 12.76
C LYS A 89 21.60 -13.39 11.68
N ASP A 90 22.65 -14.20 11.78
CA ASP A 90 22.97 -15.22 10.76
C ASP A 90 21.88 -16.28 10.63
N ASP A 91 21.29 -16.70 11.74
CA ASP A 91 20.14 -17.59 11.78
C ASP A 91 18.90 -16.98 11.09
N ASP A 92 18.64 -15.67 11.25
CA ASP A 92 17.59 -14.95 10.49
C ASP A 92 17.85 -15.05 8.98
N LYS A 93 19.10 -14.80 8.55
CA LYS A 93 19.49 -14.86 7.14
C LYS A 93 19.33 -16.27 6.55
N ILE A 94 19.68 -17.31 7.30
CA ILE A 94 19.51 -18.71 6.88
C ILE A 94 18.03 -18.99 6.62
N VAL A 95 17.16 -18.64 7.58
CA VAL A 95 15.71 -18.84 7.44
C VAL A 95 15.16 -18.09 6.23
N LEU A 96 15.50 -16.81 6.06
CA LEU A 96 15.02 -15.98 4.95
C LEU A 96 15.42 -16.55 3.59
N LYS A 97 16.68 -16.99 3.44
CA LYS A 97 17.16 -17.61 2.20
C LYS A 97 16.45 -18.93 1.89
N LEU A 98 16.21 -19.76 2.91
CA LEU A 98 15.46 -21.00 2.76
C LEU A 98 14.00 -20.74 2.35
N ASP A 99 13.35 -19.78 3.01
CA ASP A 99 11.96 -19.39 2.72
C ASP A 99 11.84 -18.88 1.27
N ASN A 100 12.76 -18.02 0.84
CA ASN A 100 12.88 -17.53 -0.54
C ASN A 100 13.09 -18.66 -1.56
N ALA A 101 14.01 -19.57 -1.31
CA ALA A 101 14.28 -20.69 -2.22
C ALA A 101 13.08 -21.65 -2.31
N VAL A 102 12.43 -21.96 -1.19
CA VAL A 102 11.37 -22.98 -1.11
C VAL A 102 10.00 -22.44 -1.55
N ARG A 103 9.56 -21.30 -1.01
CA ARG A 103 8.21 -20.76 -1.28
C ARG A 103 8.14 -19.99 -2.58
N PHE A 104 9.17 -19.20 -2.85
CA PHE A 104 9.18 -18.19 -3.90
C PHE A 104 10.05 -18.59 -5.10
N LYS A 105 10.90 -19.62 -4.96
CA LYS A 105 11.90 -20.01 -5.95
C LYS A 105 12.79 -18.83 -6.35
N TYR A 106 13.12 -18.00 -5.37
CA TYR A 106 13.90 -16.80 -5.51
C TYR A 106 15.31 -17.05 -4.96
N ASP A 107 16.32 -16.88 -5.81
CA ASP A 107 17.71 -17.28 -5.58
C ASP A 107 18.66 -16.11 -5.34
N GLU A 108 18.19 -14.87 -5.45
CA GLU A 108 18.98 -13.68 -5.15
C GLU A 108 19.15 -13.51 -3.64
N THR A 109 20.40 -13.63 -3.16
CA THR A 109 20.75 -13.53 -1.75
C THR A 109 21.64 -12.34 -1.41
N GLN A 110 22.20 -11.64 -2.41
CA GLN A 110 23.20 -10.59 -2.17
C GLN A 110 22.63 -9.46 -1.29
N ILE A 111 21.37 -9.09 -1.50
CA ILE A 111 20.68 -8.07 -0.68
C ILE A 111 20.55 -8.47 0.80
N ILE A 112 20.60 -9.77 1.12
CA ILE A 112 20.55 -10.30 2.49
C ILE A 112 21.97 -10.42 3.06
N ASP A 113 22.91 -10.89 2.23
CA ASP A 113 24.27 -11.23 2.65
C ASP A 113 25.17 -10.01 2.79
N ASP A 114 25.13 -9.13 1.79
CA ASP A 114 25.96 -7.94 1.65
C ASP A 114 25.12 -6.80 1.02
N PRO A 115 24.18 -6.22 1.79
CA PRO A 115 23.32 -5.16 1.30
C PRO A 115 24.13 -3.94 0.85
N GLU A 116 25.26 -3.64 1.49
CA GLU A 116 26.16 -2.55 1.13
C GLU A 116 26.63 -2.66 -0.33
N ASN A 117 27.10 -3.83 -0.74
CA ASN A 117 27.49 -4.08 -2.13
C ASN A 117 26.30 -4.16 -3.09
N PHE A 118 25.17 -4.74 -2.67
CA PHE A 118 23.96 -4.81 -3.48
C PHE A 118 23.44 -3.43 -3.89
N PHE A 119 23.41 -2.47 -2.94
CA PHE A 119 22.96 -1.10 -3.20
C PHE A 119 24.06 -0.21 -3.78
N GLY A 120 25.33 -0.53 -3.52
CA GLY A 120 26.49 0.19 -4.01
C GLY A 120 26.94 1.35 -3.10
N GLU A 121 28.19 1.77 -3.28
CA GLU A 121 28.91 2.69 -2.37
C GLU A 121 28.24 4.07 -2.15
N ASN A 122 27.40 4.51 -3.08
CA ASN A 122 26.72 5.81 -2.99
C ASN A 122 25.44 5.78 -2.14
N VAL A 123 25.01 4.60 -1.69
CA VAL A 123 23.78 4.41 -0.92
C VAL A 123 24.14 4.14 0.54
N LYS A 124 23.64 4.97 1.46
CA LYS A 124 23.82 4.75 2.90
C LYS A 124 22.87 3.66 3.39
N ILE A 125 23.32 2.79 4.28
CA ILE A 125 22.48 1.73 4.85
C ILE A 125 22.38 1.91 6.35
N THR A 126 21.16 1.95 6.87
CA THR A 126 20.88 2.03 8.31
C THR A 126 20.16 0.76 8.77
N LYS A 127 20.78 0.03 9.69
CA LYS A 127 20.25 -1.21 10.28
C LYS A 127 19.52 -0.92 11.59
N VAL A 128 18.25 -1.32 11.68
CA VAL A 128 17.39 -1.11 12.86
C VAL A 128 17.54 -2.29 13.81
N GLN A 129 18.05 -2.04 15.01
CA GLN A 129 18.24 -3.07 16.04
C GLN A 129 16.91 -3.64 16.52
N VAL A 130 16.92 -4.91 16.93
CA VAL A 130 15.75 -5.58 17.49
C VAL A 130 15.23 -4.83 18.71
N VAL A 131 13.90 -4.81 18.88
CA VAL A 131 13.26 -4.26 20.08
C VAL A 131 13.79 -4.96 21.33
N THR A 132 14.34 -4.19 22.28
CA THR A 132 14.80 -4.70 23.58
C THR A 132 13.87 -4.23 24.70
N GLU A 133 13.92 -4.95 25.83
CA GLU A 133 13.29 -4.50 27.07
C GLU A 133 13.98 -3.21 27.54
N GLY A 134 13.22 -2.12 27.61
CA GLY A 134 13.74 -0.79 27.92
C GLY A 134 12.83 0.31 27.39
N ASN A 135 12.54 1.27 28.27
CA ASN A 135 11.63 2.39 28.01
C ASN A 135 12.36 3.72 27.74
N ALA A 136 13.67 3.69 27.50
CA ALA A 136 14.37 4.91 27.13
C ALA A 136 13.83 5.38 25.77
N GLU A 137 13.19 6.55 25.73
CA GLU A 137 12.74 7.16 24.48
C GLU A 137 13.97 7.36 23.58
N PRO A 138 14.02 6.70 22.41
CA PRO A 138 15.14 6.86 21.50
C PRO A 138 15.22 8.31 21.00
N PRO A 139 16.41 8.79 20.60
CA PRO A 139 16.59 10.15 20.12
C PRO A 139 15.76 10.43 18.86
N ASN A 140 15.41 11.70 18.67
CA ASN A 140 14.94 12.20 17.37
C ASN A 140 16.18 12.51 16.52
N ILE A 141 16.27 11.95 15.31
CA ILE A 141 17.42 12.10 14.41
C ILE A 141 16.91 12.52 13.04
N ASN A 142 17.54 13.52 12.41
CA ASN A 142 17.23 13.87 11.03
C ASN A 142 17.62 12.73 10.07
N ALA A 143 16.80 12.48 9.05
CA ALA A 143 17.03 11.41 8.08
C ALA A 143 18.44 11.43 7.44
N ASP A 144 18.98 12.62 7.19
CA ASP A 144 20.31 12.81 6.60
C ASP A 144 21.46 12.42 7.57
N GLU A 145 21.22 12.54 8.88
CA GLU A 145 22.17 12.35 9.98
C GLU A 145 22.15 10.92 10.56
N LEU A 146 21.29 10.04 10.05
CA LEU A 146 21.23 8.66 10.54
C LEU A 146 22.59 7.96 10.44
N SER A 147 22.96 7.27 11.52
CA SER A 147 24.09 6.35 11.56
C SER A 147 23.78 5.05 10.80
N ASP A 148 24.79 4.21 10.61
CA ASP A 148 24.63 2.90 9.97
C ASP A 148 23.84 1.91 10.83
N ARG A 149 23.63 2.25 12.11
CA ARG A 149 22.86 1.46 13.07
C ARG A 149 22.07 2.36 14.00
N ILE A 150 20.78 2.07 14.18
CA ILE A 150 19.89 2.79 15.10
C ILE A 150 19.09 1.82 15.96
N ASN A 151 18.57 2.28 17.10
CA ASN A 151 17.67 1.50 17.94
C ASN A 151 16.26 1.47 17.34
N SER A 152 15.53 0.38 17.54
CA SER A 152 14.07 0.39 17.33
C SER A 152 13.43 1.52 18.13
N GLY A 153 12.44 2.20 17.54
CA GLY A 153 11.78 3.36 18.14
C GLY A 153 12.48 4.70 17.89
N THR A 154 13.63 4.73 17.20
CA THR A 154 14.29 6.00 16.80
C THR A 154 13.37 6.81 15.90
N LYS A 155 13.08 8.06 16.28
CA LYS A 155 12.26 8.94 15.46
C LYS A 155 13.10 9.57 14.35
N ILE A 156 12.88 9.12 13.12
CA ILE A 156 13.54 9.61 11.91
C ILE A 156 12.78 10.84 11.41
N MET A 157 13.32 12.03 11.65
CA MET A 157 12.71 13.30 11.26
C MET A 157 12.92 13.59 9.77
N MET A 158 11.83 13.91 9.09
CA MET A 158 11.79 14.54 7.78
C MET A 158 11.50 16.05 7.96
N PRO A 159 11.64 16.87 6.91
CA PRO A 159 11.25 18.27 7.01
C PRO A 159 9.73 18.43 7.22
N ASP A 160 9.29 19.61 7.70
CA ASP A 160 7.91 19.95 8.09
C ASP A 160 7.29 19.02 9.15
N ASN A 161 8.09 18.57 10.13
CA ASN A 161 7.63 17.77 11.28
C ASN A 161 7.01 16.40 10.93
N TRP A 162 7.16 15.91 9.70
CA TRP A 162 6.85 14.52 9.36
C TRP A 162 7.96 13.61 9.88
N PHE A 163 7.62 12.41 10.36
CA PHE A 163 8.63 11.48 10.86
C PHE A 163 8.21 10.01 10.73
N TYR A 164 9.22 9.15 10.77
CA TYR A 164 9.08 7.71 10.76
C TYR A 164 9.62 7.09 12.05
N ILE A 165 8.99 6.04 12.55
CA ILE A 165 9.47 5.30 13.71
C ILE A 165 9.50 3.80 13.37
N PRO A 166 10.68 3.22 13.06
CA PRO A 166 10.81 1.80 12.77
C PRO A 166 10.97 0.97 14.05
N TYR A 167 10.31 -0.19 14.10
CA TYR A 167 10.44 -1.20 15.13
C TYR A 167 10.73 -2.56 14.50
N ASN A 168 11.89 -3.11 14.78
CA ASN A 168 12.31 -4.44 14.34
C ASN A 168 11.94 -5.48 15.41
N TYR A 169 10.75 -6.06 15.32
CA TYR A 169 10.28 -7.07 16.27
C TYR A 169 10.76 -8.47 15.88
N LYS A 170 11.24 -9.22 16.88
CA LYS A 170 11.63 -10.63 16.70
C LYS A 170 10.43 -11.55 16.92
N GLN A 171 10.21 -12.47 15.98
CA GLN A 171 9.08 -13.41 15.94
C GLN A 171 9.62 -14.85 16.01
N GLU A 172 9.74 -15.38 17.23
CA GLU A 172 10.49 -16.64 17.47
C GLU A 172 9.65 -17.91 17.37
N GLU A 173 8.33 -17.84 17.42
CA GLU A 173 7.46 -19.02 17.59
C GLU A 173 7.64 -20.07 16.49
N ARG A 174 7.57 -19.65 15.21
CA ARG A 174 7.77 -20.57 14.07
C ARG A 174 9.22 -20.98 13.87
N THR A 175 10.17 -20.15 14.32
CA THR A 175 11.59 -20.52 14.31
C THR A 175 11.84 -21.67 15.28
N MET A 176 11.22 -21.65 16.46
CA MET A 176 11.28 -22.79 17.39
C MET A 176 10.69 -24.06 16.78
N GLN A 177 9.56 -23.97 16.06
CA GLN A 177 9.00 -25.12 15.35
C GLN A 177 9.97 -25.67 14.29
N PHE A 178 10.65 -24.79 13.55
CA PHE A 178 11.66 -25.19 12.58
C PHE A 178 12.88 -25.85 13.23
N SER A 179 13.41 -25.26 14.31
CA SER A 179 14.53 -25.84 15.06
C SER A 179 14.17 -27.20 15.66
N ASN A 180 12.95 -27.35 16.20
CA ASN A 180 12.46 -28.64 16.70
C ASN A 180 12.36 -29.67 15.57
N ALA A 181 11.83 -29.28 14.40
CA ALA A 181 11.75 -30.17 13.24
C ALA A 181 13.14 -30.59 12.73
N LEU A 182 14.13 -29.71 12.75
CA LEU A 182 15.53 -30.03 12.43
C LEU A 182 16.12 -31.02 13.42
N SER A 183 15.93 -30.78 14.71
CA SER A 183 16.42 -31.66 15.78
C SER A 183 15.78 -33.04 15.69
N GLU A 184 14.46 -33.14 15.51
CA GLU A 184 13.75 -34.42 15.36
C GLU A 184 14.21 -35.24 14.15
N LEU A 185 14.48 -34.59 13.02
CA LEU A 185 14.80 -35.28 11.77
C LEU A 185 16.28 -35.65 11.65
N TYR A 186 17.17 -34.81 12.20
CA TYR A 186 18.60 -34.86 11.89
C TYR A 186 19.52 -34.61 13.09
N ASP A 187 18.99 -34.39 14.31
CA ASP A 187 19.75 -34.04 15.51
C ASP A 187 20.62 -32.78 15.33
N MET A 188 20.03 -31.76 14.70
CA MET A 188 20.68 -30.48 14.37
C MET A 188 19.89 -29.29 14.94
N SER A 189 20.59 -28.24 15.37
CA SER A 189 20.02 -26.91 15.60
C SER A 189 20.26 -25.98 14.40
N ILE A 190 19.44 -24.95 14.25
CA ILE A 190 19.71 -23.88 13.29
C ILE A 190 20.98 -23.10 13.63
N ASP A 191 21.32 -23.02 14.91
CA ASP A 191 22.53 -22.34 15.40
C ASP A 191 23.81 -23.10 15.02
N ASP A 192 23.71 -24.40 14.70
CA ASP A 192 24.83 -25.23 14.25
C ASP A 192 25.14 -25.02 12.75
N ILE A 193 24.28 -24.31 12.03
CA ILE A 193 24.37 -24.17 10.58
C ILE A 193 25.20 -22.94 10.22
N ASN A 194 26.32 -23.17 9.54
CA ASN A 194 27.07 -22.08 8.92
C ASN A 194 26.34 -21.60 7.66
N ILE A 195 26.08 -20.30 7.58
CA ILE A 195 25.42 -19.68 6.42
C ILE A 195 26.15 -19.91 5.09
N ASN A 196 27.47 -20.11 5.14
CA ASN A 196 28.29 -20.39 3.96
C ASN A 196 28.09 -21.81 3.42
N ASP A 197 27.57 -22.73 4.23
CA ASP A 197 27.31 -24.12 3.83
C ASP A 197 25.97 -24.27 3.11
N LEU A 198 25.18 -23.19 2.95
CA LEU A 198 23.89 -23.24 2.26
C LEU A 198 24.00 -23.68 0.79
N GLY A 199 25.18 -23.67 0.17
CA GLY A 199 25.41 -24.27 -1.16
C GLY A 199 25.47 -25.81 -1.16
N ASN A 200 25.59 -26.45 0.00
CA ASN A 200 25.67 -27.91 0.13
C ASN A 200 24.29 -28.56 -0.12
N LYS A 201 24.22 -29.41 -1.15
CA LYS A 201 22.98 -30.09 -1.57
C LYS A 201 22.38 -31.02 -0.50
N ASP A 202 23.20 -31.65 0.34
CA ASP A 202 22.70 -32.51 1.42
C ASP A 202 22.06 -31.66 2.53
N LEU A 203 22.76 -30.61 2.96
CA LEU A 203 22.26 -29.67 3.96
C LEU A 203 20.96 -29.00 3.48
N GLN A 204 20.91 -28.53 2.24
CA GLN A 204 19.69 -27.98 1.65
C GLN A 204 18.50 -28.96 1.71
N LYS A 205 18.72 -30.24 1.41
CA LYS A 205 17.65 -31.26 1.49
C LYS A 205 17.14 -31.43 2.92
N LYS A 206 18.04 -31.46 3.91
CA LYS A 206 17.68 -31.54 5.33
C LYS A 206 16.85 -30.32 5.76
N LEU A 207 17.32 -29.13 5.41
CA LEU A 207 16.64 -27.87 5.72
C LEU A 207 15.26 -27.79 5.07
N GLN A 208 15.14 -28.19 3.81
CA GLN A 208 13.85 -28.25 3.11
C GLN A 208 12.90 -29.27 3.73
N ALA A 209 13.41 -30.41 4.22
CA ALA A 209 12.59 -31.43 4.87
C ALA A 209 12.04 -30.93 6.21
N ALA A 210 12.88 -30.28 7.03
CA ALA A 210 12.43 -29.64 8.27
C ALA A 210 11.46 -28.49 8.01
N TYR A 211 11.72 -27.67 6.98
CA TYR A 211 10.86 -26.55 6.59
C TYR A 211 9.45 -27.04 6.26
N LYS A 212 9.31 -28.15 5.53
CA LYS A 212 8.02 -28.74 5.16
C LYS A 212 7.18 -29.22 6.35
N LYS A 213 7.79 -29.40 7.54
CA LYS A 213 7.05 -29.72 8.77
C LYS A 213 6.46 -28.48 9.45
N VAL A 214 6.89 -27.27 9.08
CA VAL A 214 6.41 -26.04 9.70
C VAL A 214 5.22 -25.48 8.90
N ASN A 215 4.13 -25.17 9.61
CA ASN A 215 2.98 -24.54 9.00
C ASN A 215 3.20 -23.03 8.87
N GLY A 216 3.10 -22.50 7.64
CA GLY A 216 3.16 -21.06 7.38
C GLY A 216 4.54 -20.57 6.95
N CYS A 217 4.77 -19.26 7.08
CA CYS A 217 6.03 -18.61 6.69
C CYS A 217 6.96 -18.48 7.91
N LEU A 218 8.24 -18.81 7.74
CA LEU A 218 9.27 -18.64 8.78
C LEU A 218 9.74 -17.19 8.85
N ASN A 219 8.85 -16.25 9.10
CA ASN A 219 9.26 -14.87 9.26
C ASN A 219 9.78 -14.62 10.67
N LYS A 220 11.10 -14.49 10.83
CA LYS A 220 11.73 -14.26 12.13
C LYS A 220 11.79 -12.78 12.51
N THR A 221 11.78 -11.88 11.52
CA THR A 221 11.84 -10.44 11.73
C THR A 221 11.04 -9.71 10.65
N SER A 222 10.07 -8.90 11.04
CA SER A 222 9.42 -7.93 10.16
C SER A 222 9.46 -6.57 10.84
N MET A 223 10.03 -5.59 10.16
CA MET A 223 10.11 -4.23 10.65
C MET A 223 8.78 -3.52 10.37
N LEU A 224 8.14 -3.09 11.45
CA LEU A 224 6.97 -2.22 11.43
C LEU A 224 7.46 -0.77 11.41
N VAL A 225 6.77 0.11 10.67
CA VAL A 225 7.10 1.53 10.58
C VAL A 225 5.84 2.37 10.81
N PHE A 226 5.85 3.19 11.86
CA PHE A 226 4.91 4.30 11.97
C PHE A 226 5.39 5.44 11.06
N ALA A 227 4.47 6.04 10.29
CA ALA A 227 4.70 7.23 9.47
C ALA A 227 3.65 8.27 9.78
N GLY A 228 4.05 9.45 10.24
CA GLY A 228 3.07 10.45 10.66
C GLY A 228 3.68 11.76 11.13
N THR A 229 2.86 12.52 11.83
CA THR A 229 3.25 13.78 12.47
C THR A 229 2.44 13.95 13.76
N ASP A 230 2.25 15.19 14.22
CA ASP A 230 1.38 15.52 15.34
C ASP A 230 -0.07 14.99 15.12
N PRO A 231 -0.75 14.46 16.16
CA PRO A 231 -2.11 13.91 16.07
C PRO A 231 -3.18 14.82 15.47
N ASP A 232 -2.97 16.13 15.43
CA ASP A 232 -3.97 17.07 14.91
C ASP A 232 -4.06 17.10 13.38
N ILE A 233 -3.05 16.59 12.68
CA ILE A 233 -3.02 16.59 11.21
C ILE A 233 -3.88 15.45 10.65
N ARG A 234 -4.67 15.77 9.62
CA ARG A 234 -5.70 14.89 9.05
C ARG A 234 -5.45 14.61 7.57
N LEU A 235 -5.93 13.45 7.12
CA LEU A 235 -6.17 13.17 5.70
C LEU A 235 -7.27 14.12 5.21
N THR A 236 -7.07 14.75 4.06
CA THR A 236 -8.09 15.59 3.41
C THR A 236 -9.00 14.77 2.52
N SER A 237 -8.46 13.73 1.88
CA SER A 237 -9.21 12.83 1.01
C SER A 237 -8.47 11.52 0.76
N ILE A 238 -9.22 10.47 0.46
CA ILE A 238 -8.71 9.19 -0.05
C ILE A 238 -9.34 8.96 -1.41
N ASN A 239 -8.55 8.70 -2.45
CA ASN A 239 -9.01 8.60 -3.84
C ASN A 239 -9.93 9.77 -4.24
N GLN A 240 -9.58 10.98 -3.78
CA GLN A 240 -10.33 12.23 -3.98
C GLN A 240 -11.70 12.31 -3.28
N ILE A 241 -12.09 11.29 -2.52
CA ILE A 241 -13.25 11.33 -1.65
C ILE A 241 -12.85 12.02 -0.35
N PRO A 242 -13.48 13.16 0.02
CA PRO A 242 -13.15 13.88 1.25
C PRO A 242 -13.29 13.00 2.49
N CYS A 243 -12.34 13.12 3.41
CA CYS A 243 -12.40 12.45 4.70
C CYS A 243 -11.80 13.34 5.80
N ASN A 244 -11.96 12.94 7.05
CA ASN A 244 -11.38 13.63 8.20
C ASN A 244 -10.80 12.61 9.18
N ILE A 245 -9.75 11.92 8.74
CA ILE A 245 -9.12 10.78 9.41
C ILE A 245 -7.73 11.22 9.89
N PRO A 246 -7.24 10.80 11.07
CA PRO A 246 -5.84 11.04 11.45
C PRO A 246 -4.86 10.65 10.33
N CYS A 247 -3.84 11.47 10.07
CA CYS A 247 -2.96 11.25 8.91
C CYS A 247 -1.92 10.12 9.08
N GLY A 248 -1.67 9.70 10.33
CA GLY A 248 -0.68 8.68 10.65
C GLY A 248 -1.01 7.34 10.00
N CYS A 249 0.03 6.66 9.53
CA CYS A 249 -0.04 5.34 8.94
C CYS A 249 0.87 4.37 9.66
N LEU A 250 0.36 3.16 9.91
CA LEU A 250 1.12 2.05 10.45
C LEU A 250 1.40 1.04 9.32
N TYR A 251 2.63 1.03 8.81
CA TYR A 251 3.11 0.00 7.91
C TYR A 251 3.58 -1.19 8.73
N THR A 252 2.95 -2.33 8.55
CA THR A 252 3.12 -3.50 9.42
C THR A 252 4.03 -4.56 8.79
N GLY A 253 4.20 -4.53 7.46
CA GLY A 253 4.87 -5.62 6.75
C GLY A 253 4.18 -6.94 7.05
N ASP A 254 4.94 -7.91 7.54
CA ASP A 254 4.49 -9.27 7.84
C ASP A 254 4.58 -9.61 9.34
N VAL A 255 4.50 -8.60 10.21
CA VAL A 255 4.47 -8.83 11.67
C VAL A 255 3.30 -9.72 12.08
N SER A 256 3.50 -10.61 13.04
CA SER A 256 2.41 -11.34 13.70
C SER A 256 1.93 -10.59 14.92
N LEU A 257 0.69 -10.14 14.87
CA LEU A 257 0.01 -9.47 15.98
C LEU A 257 -0.40 -10.44 17.10
N LYS A 258 -0.26 -11.76 16.87
CA LYS A 258 -0.58 -12.80 17.86
C LYS A 258 0.52 -13.02 18.89
N GLN A 259 1.73 -12.50 18.65
CA GLN A 259 2.81 -12.58 19.62
C GLN A 259 2.40 -11.97 20.97
N ARG A 260 2.60 -12.73 22.05
CA ARG A 260 2.19 -12.34 23.40
C ARG A 260 2.79 -10.99 23.79
N GLY A 261 1.95 -10.06 24.24
CA GLY A 261 2.36 -8.73 24.69
C GLY A 261 2.72 -7.74 23.58
N PHE A 262 2.69 -8.16 22.31
CA PHE A 262 3.11 -7.32 21.19
C PHE A 262 2.28 -6.04 21.07
N ILE A 263 0.96 -6.15 21.15
CA ILE A 263 0.05 -5.00 20.96
C ILE A 263 0.18 -4.03 22.13
N GLU A 264 0.31 -4.54 23.36
CA GLU A 264 0.50 -3.75 24.56
C GLU A 264 1.84 -2.99 24.54
N ASP A 265 2.91 -3.65 24.10
CA ASP A 265 4.22 -3.03 23.90
C ASP A 265 4.15 -1.95 22.80
N LEU A 266 3.53 -2.26 21.65
CA LEU A 266 3.36 -1.30 20.55
C LEU A 266 2.59 -0.05 20.99
N ARG A 267 1.47 -0.23 21.71
CA ARG A 267 0.69 0.88 22.28
C ARG A 267 1.52 1.71 23.24
N THR A 268 2.31 1.07 24.11
CA THR A 268 3.18 1.74 25.07
C THR A 268 4.25 2.56 24.37
N ARG A 269 4.90 2.01 23.34
CA ARG A 269 5.99 2.67 22.61
C ARG A 269 5.52 3.81 21.71
N LEU A 270 4.37 3.65 21.06
CA LEU A 270 3.80 4.72 20.24
C LEU A 270 3.09 5.78 21.08
N ASN A 271 2.61 5.43 22.28
CA ASN A 271 2.00 6.35 23.24
C ASN A 271 1.00 7.30 22.57
N LYS A 272 1.25 8.62 22.60
CA LYS A 272 0.40 9.64 21.97
C LYS A 272 0.23 9.46 20.47
N TYR A 273 1.21 8.88 19.78
CA TYR A 273 1.16 8.65 18.34
C TYR A 273 0.24 7.49 17.97
N PHE A 274 -0.07 6.57 18.89
CA PHE A 274 -0.99 5.46 18.59
C PHE A 274 -2.39 5.94 18.18
N ASN A 275 -2.85 7.04 18.78
CA ASN A 275 -4.13 7.69 18.44
C ASN A 275 -4.06 8.58 17.19
N SER A 276 -2.85 8.87 16.68
CA SER A 276 -2.66 9.57 15.41
C SER A 276 -2.72 8.64 14.19
N ILE A 277 -2.79 7.33 14.41
CA ILE A 277 -2.88 6.33 13.35
C ILE A 277 -4.30 6.29 12.82
N GLY A 278 -4.51 6.86 11.64
CA GLY A 278 -5.78 6.74 10.92
C GLY A 278 -5.77 5.66 9.85
N THR A 279 -4.59 5.27 9.37
CA THR A 279 -4.41 4.23 8.36
C THR A 279 -3.57 3.08 8.89
N ILE A 280 -4.00 1.84 8.66
CA ILE A 280 -3.21 0.64 8.96
C ILE A 280 -3.05 -0.21 7.70
N GLN A 281 -1.81 -0.62 7.41
CA GLN A 281 -1.57 -1.74 6.52
C GLN A 281 -1.91 -3.02 7.28
N ILE A 282 -2.84 -3.84 6.77
CA ILE A 282 -3.12 -5.16 7.36
C ILE A 282 -1.92 -6.08 7.09
N PRO A 283 -1.35 -6.71 8.13
CA PRO A 283 -0.10 -7.46 8.01
C PRO A 283 -0.26 -8.71 7.13
N HIS A 284 0.83 -9.12 6.47
CA HIS A 284 0.93 -10.40 5.77
C HIS A 284 -0.24 -10.65 4.81
N HIS A 285 -0.62 -9.62 4.04
CA HIS A 285 -1.71 -9.67 3.06
C HIS A 285 -3.09 -10.05 3.64
N GLY A 286 -3.27 -9.98 4.97
CA GLY A 286 -4.48 -10.44 5.65
C GLY A 286 -4.47 -11.92 6.04
N SER A 287 -3.29 -12.47 6.38
CA SER A 287 -3.19 -13.82 6.94
C SER A 287 -3.80 -13.89 8.34
N GLU A 288 -4.66 -14.89 8.58
CA GLU A 288 -5.26 -15.15 9.89
C GLU A 288 -4.21 -15.45 10.96
N GLU A 289 -3.08 -16.04 10.57
CA GLU A 289 -1.98 -16.36 11.48
C GLU A 289 -1.23 -15.12 12.01
N ASN A 290 -1.38 -13.98 11.33
CA ASN A 290 -0.70 -12.74 11.66
C ASN A 290 -1.65 -11.69 12.24
N TRP A 291 -2.97 -11.94 12.18
CA TRP A 291 -4.00 -10.98 12.54
C TRP A 291 -4.47 -11.14 13.98
N LYS A 292 -4.71 -10.01 14.64
CA LYS A 292 -5.39 -9.91 15.92
C LYS A 292 -6.15 -8.58 15.99
N LEU A 293 -7.46 -8.66 16.19
CA LEU A 293 -8.36 -7.51 16.14
C LEU A 293 -7.98 -6.38 17.09
N ASP A 294 -7.41 -6.72 18.25
CA ASP A 294 -7.02 -5.78 19.30
C ASP A 294 -6.05 -4.68 18.84
N VAL A 295 -5.38 -4.82 17.69
CA VAL A 295 -4.52 -3.75 17.18
C VAL A 295 -5.34 -2.52 16.76
N LEU A 296 -6.59 -2.72 16.34
CA LEU A 296 -7.47 -1.65 15.89
C LEU A 296 -7.92 -0.78 17.06
N ASN A 297 -7.98 0.51 16.83
CA ASN A 297 -8.54 1.50 17.75
C ASN A 297 -9.55 2.39 17.01
N THR A 298 -10.30 3.23 17.74
CA THR A 298 -11.36 4.08 17.19
C THR A 298 -10.88 5.18 16.23
N HIS A 299 -9.59 5.48 16.23
CA HIS A 299 -8.95 6.47 15.36
C HIS A 299 -8.52 5.86 14.01
N MET A 300 -8.25 4.55 13.97
CA MET A 300 -7.96 3.81 12.74
C MET A 300 -9.24 3.68 11.91
N GLN A 301 -9.37 4.51 10.89
CA GLN A 301 -10.56 4.61 10.05
C GLN A 301 -10.26 4.34 8.57
N CYS A 302 -9.06 3.83 8.27
CA CYS A 302 -8.66 3.33 6.96
C CYS A 302 -7.81 2.07 7.12
N ALA A 303 -8.12 1.02 6.37
CA ALA A 303 -7.34 -0.20 6.32
C ALA A 303 -6.91 -0.48 4.88
N VAL A 304 -5.66 -0.88 4.68
CA VAL A 304 -5.15 -1.28 3.37
C VAL A 304 -4.68 -2.74 3.43
N ILE A 305 -5.23 -3.57 2.55
CA ILE A 305 -4.92 -4.99 2.43
C ILE A 305 -4.31 -5.21 1.04
N SER A 306 -2.99 -5.32 0.96
CA SER A 306 -2.31 -5.64 -0.31
C SER A 306 -2.29 -7.16 -0.50
N HIS A 307 -2.94 -7.68 -1.54
CA HIS A 307 -3.00 -9.12 -1.83
C HIS A 307 -3.19 -9.41 -3.31
N GLY A 308 -2.82 -10.61 -3.76
CA GLY A 308 -3.06 -11.02 -5.15
C GLY A 308 -4.53 -11.36 -5.43
N MET A 309 -5.05 -11.05 -6.62
CA MET A 309 -6.42 -11.46 -7.01
C MET A 309 -6.58 -12.99 -7.07
N HIS A 310 -5.54 -13.69 -7.51
CA HIS A 310 -5.53 -15.16 -7.65
C HIS A 310 -4.38 -15.78 -6.87
N ASN A 311 -4.21 -15.38 -5.62
CA ASN A 311 -3.14 -15.91 -4.78
C ASN A 311 -3.46 -17.32 -4.25
N LYS A 312 -2.44 -18.18 -4.18
CA LYS A 312 -2.55 -19.56 -3.66
C LYS A 312 -2.79 -19.64 -2.15
N TYR A 313 -2.62 -18.52 -1.44
CA TYR A 313 -2.69 -18.45 0.02
C TYR A 313 -4.11 -18.20 0.53
N LYS A 314 -5.07 -17.91 -0.38
CA LYS A 314 -6.43 -17.49 -0.03
C LYS A 314 -6.45 -16.28 0.90
N HIS A 315 -5.51 -15.36 0.68
CA HIS A 315 -5.43 -14.08 1.38
C HIS A 315 -6.25 -12.98 0.64
N PRO A 316 -6.83 -12.01 1.35
CA PRO A 316 -7.00 -12.01 2.80
C PRO A 316 -7.91 -13.18 3.23
N SER A 317 -7.64 -13.72 4.42
CA SER A 317 -8.56 -14.70 5.00
C SER A 317 -9.94 -14.07 5.17
N SER A 318 -10.99 -14.85 4.95
CA SER A 318 -12.37 -14.38 5.11
C SER A 318 -12.66 -13.89 6.53
N SER A 319 -12.06 -14.53 7.56
CA SER A 319 -12.19 -14.11 8.96
C SER A 319 -11.57 -12.73 9.19
N VAL A 320 -10.33 -12.54 8.74
CA VAL A 320 -9.62 -11.25 8.82
C VAL A 320 -10.39 -10.15 8.09
N PHE A 321 -10.82 -10.42 6.86
CA PHE A 321 -11.57 -9.45 6.07
C PHE A 321 -12.90 -9.07 6.76
N LYS A 322 -13.64 -10.05 7.30
CA LYS A 322 -14.90 -9.82 8.05
C LYS A 322 -14.67 -8.95 9.28
N GLU A 323 -13.62 -9.20 10.04
CA GLU A 323 -13.30 -8.41 11.23
C GLU A 323 -12.92 -6.97 10.87
N VAL A 324 -12.06 -6.79 9.86
CA VAL A 324 -11.61 -5.47 9.42
C VAL A 324 -12.76 -4.64 8.87
N ILE A 325 -13.60 -5.20 8.00
CA ILE A 325 -14.72 -4.45 7.39
C ILE A 325 -15.80 -4.09 8.40
N THR A 326 -15.98 -4.91 9.44
CA THR A 326 -16.88 -4.62 10.56
C THR A 326 -16.39 -3.44 11.41
N LYS A 327 -15.08 -3.32 11.64
CA LYS A 327 -14.51 -2.22 12.46
C LYS A 327 -14.20 -0.96 11.66
N ILE A 328 -13.82 -1.09 10.39
CA ILE A 328 -13.45 0.00 9.51
C ILE A 328 -14.31 -0.10 8.23
N PRO A 329 -15.63 0.15 8.34
CA PRO A 329 -16.49 0.13 7.18
C PRO A 329 -16.11 1.26 6.22
N PHE A 330 -16.36 1.04 4.92
CA PHE A 330 -16.21 1.99 3.82
C PHE A 330 -14.79 2.42 3.40
N ASN A 331 -13.80 2.36 4.30
CA ASN A 331 -12.41 2.73 4.02
C ASN A 331 -11.44 1.53 4.14
N THR A 332 -11.94 0.34 3.84
CA THR A 332 -11.13 -0.88 3.71
C THR A 332 -10.77 -1.08 2.24
N PHE A 333 -9.51 -0.94 1.89
CA PHE A 333 -9.01 -1.00 0.52
C PHE A 333 -8.23 -2.29 0.28
N CYS A 334 -8.77 -3.19 -0.54
CA CYS A 334 -8.05 -4.33 -1.08
C CYS A 334 -7.24 -3.92 -2.31
N VAL A 335 -5.94 -3.72 -2.12
CA VAL A 335 -5.00 -3.32 -3.18
C VAL A 335 -4.46 -4.57 -3.84
N THR A 336 -4.75 -4.74 -5.13
CA THR A 336 -4.42 -5.92 -5.92
C THR A 336 -3.55 -5.56 -7.12
N GLU A 337 -3.21 -6.52 -7.98
CA GLU A 337 -2.55 -6.23 -9.26
C GLU A 337 -3.42 -5.44 -10.26
N ASN A 338 -4.71 -5.22 -9.97
CA ASN A 338 -5.54 -4.35 -10.78
C ASN A 338 -5.22 -2.86 -10.50
N PRO A 339 -4.82 -2.06 -11.50
CA PRO A 339 -4.53 -0.63 -11.35
C PRO A 339 -5.64 0.18 -10.67
N ASN A 340 -6.89 -0.20 -10.85
CA ASN A 340 -8.07 0.47 -10.27
C ASN A 340 -8.13 0.35 -8.74
N THR A 341 -7.42 -0.59 -8.15
CA THR A 341 -7.40 -0.81 -6.70
C THR A 341 -6.38 0.03 -5.95
N THR A 342 -5.68 0.94 -6.65
CA THR A 342 -4.75 1.90 -6.04
C THR A 342 -5.44 2.70 -4.94
N CYS A 343 -4.80 2.82 -3.79
CA CYS A 343 -5.24 3.72 -2.71
C CYS A 343 -4.31 4.93 -2.64
N ILE A 344 -4.86 6.13 -2.85
CA ILE A 344 -4.15 7.40 -2.82
C ILE A 344 -4.71 8.25 -1.70
N GLN A 345 -3.88 8.62 -0.73
CA GLN A 345 -4.24 9.48 0.39
C GLN A 345 -3.60 10.85 0.24
N TYR A 346 -4.37 11.89 0.47
CA TYR A 346 -3.93 13.28 0.44
C TYR A 346 -3.89 13.83 1.87
N ILE A 347 -2.76 14.41 2.25
CA ILE A 347 -2.51 14.94 3.60
C ILE A 347 -2.14 16.42 3.47
N ASP A 348 -2.82 17.29 4.22
CA ASP A 348 -2.47 18.70 4.33
C ASP A 348 -1.59 18.92 5.57
N LEU A 349 -0.36 19.40 5.36
CA LEU A 349 0.62 19.61 6.42
C LEU A 349 0.68 21.07 6.91
N GLY A 350 -0.25 21.94 6.50
CA GLY A 350 -0.46 23.25 7.13
C GLY A 350 0.62 24.32 6.89
N GLY A 351 1.60 24.10 6.02
CA GLY A 351 2.48 25.16 5.52
C GLY A 351 1.73 26.02 4.50
N ALA A 352 1.99 27.34 4.46
CA ALA A 352 1.46 28.22 3.41
C ALA A 352 1.70 27.55 2.06
N SER A 353 0.62 27.01 1.50
CA SER A 353 0.67 26.33 0.23
C SER A 353 0.96 27.42 -0.80
N GLN A 354 2.25 27.56 -1.15
CA GLN A 354 2.57 27.39 -2.55
C GLN A 354 2.01 26.03 -2.91
N SER A 355 0.74 26.09 -3.32
CA SER A 355 -0.02 25.02 -3.88
C SER A 355 0.93 24.20 -4.71
N MET A 356 0.92 22.89 -4.50
CA MET A 356 1.34 22.00 -5.56
C MET A 356 0.48 22.41 -6.75
N LEU A 357 1.13 23.12 -7.68
CA LEU A 357 0.55 23.75 -8.84
C LEU A 357 0.37 22.65 -9.88
N PHE A 358 -0.48 21.67 -9.57
CA PHE A 358 -1.39 21.11 -10.56
C PHE A 358 -2.75 21.57 -10.09
N GLY A 359 -3.21 22.68 -10.70
CA GLY A 359 -4.18 23.60 -10.14
C GLY A 359 -5.41 22.94 -9.54
N ILE A 360 -5.53 23.01 -8.23
CA ILE A 360 -6.82 22.89 -7.54
C ILE A 360 -7.01 24.19 -6.78
N ARG A 361 -7.40 25.23 -7.51
CA ARG A 361 -8.18 26.30 -6.92
C ARG A 361 -9.59 25.72 -6.80
N LYS A 362 -10.10 25.56 -5.58
CA LYS A 362 -11.53 25.35 -5.37
C LYS A 362 -12.24 26.66 -5.74
N THR A 363 -12.45 26.87 -7.04
CA THR A 363 -13.22 28.01 -7.55
C THR A 363 -14.46 27.48 -8.24
N ASN A 364 -15.62 27.99 -7.86
CA ASN A 364 -16.88 27.82 -8.62
C ASN A 364 -16.84 28.61 -9.94
N LYS A 365 -15.66 28.88 -10.50
CA LYS A 365 -15.44 29.67 -11.71
C LYS A 365 -14.59 28.84 -12.66
N ALA A 366 -15.06 28.78 -13.91
CA ALA A 366 -14.36 28.15 -15.01
C ALA A 366 -12.96 28.80 -15.22
N PRO A 367 -11.96 28.02 -15.69
CA PRO A 367 -10.68 28.59 -16.10
C PRO A 367 -10.87 29.61 -17.21
N SER A 368 -10.09 30.68 -17.15
CA SER A 368 -10.11 31.76 -18.14
C SER A 368 -9.59 31.30 -19.51
N ASP A 369 -9.97 31.99 -20.57
CA ASP A 369 -9.51 31.70 -21.94
C ASP A 369 -7.98 31.75 -22.06
N ASP A 370 -7.32 32.62 -21.31
CA ASP A 370 -5.86 32.74 -21.28
C ASP A 370 -5.18 31.55 -20.59
N GLU A 371 -5.80 30.98 -19.54
CA GLU A 371 -5.29 29.78 -18.87
C GLU A 371 -5.42 28.55 -19.78
N ILE A 372 -6.56 28.43 -20.48
CA ILE A 372 -6.79 27.36 -21.46
C ILE A 372 -5.81 27.50 -22.62
N LYS A 373 -5.62 28.72 -23.13
CA LYS A 373 -4.67 28.99 -24.21
C LYS A 373 -3.24 28.65 -23.81
N ARG A 374 -2.79 28.98 -22.59
CA ARG A 374 -1.48 28.58 -22.08
C ARG A 374 -1.29 27.07 -22.03
N ILE A 375 -2.30 26.33 -21.59
CA ILE A 375 -2.28 24.86 -21.55
C ILE A 375 -2.17 24.29 -22.98
N LEU A 376 -2.95 24.83 -23.92
CA LEU A 376 -2.92 24.41 -25.32
C LEU A 376 -1.61 24.78 -26.03
N ASP A 377 -1.03 25.94 -25.73
CA ASP A 377 0.25 26.37 -26.28
C ASP A 377 1.40 25.48 -25.78
N LEU A 378 1.36 25.06 -24.51
CA LEU A 378 2.27 24.06 -23.93
C LEU A 378 2.13 22.68 -24.58
N LEU A 379 0.93 22.31 -25.01
CA LEU A 379 0.66 21.04 -25.70
C LEU A 379 1.10 21.04 -27.16
N ASN A 380 1.05 22.23 -27.80
CA ASN A 380 1.32 22.40 -29.22
C ASN A 380 2.77 22.81 -29.52
N SER A 381 3.53 23.32 -28.54
CA SER A 381 4.98 23.49 -28.71
C SER A 381 5.63 22.12 -28.81
N HIS A 382 6.18 21.80 -29.99
CA HIS A 382 6.74 20.49 -30.38
C HIS A 382 8.04 20.08 -29.64
N ASP A 383 8.15 20.40 -28.35
CA ASP A 383 9.26 20.03 -27.47
C ASP A 383 8.76 19.24 -26.24
N VAL A 384 7.73 18.41 -26.43
CA VAL A 384 7.24 17.49 -25.39
C VAL A 384 7.82 16.10 -25.64
N GLU A 385 9.12 15.96 -25.35
CA GLU A 385 9.69 14.67 -24.98
C GLU A 385 9.06 14.20 -23.65
N SER A 386 8.41 13.04 -23.70
CA SER A 386 8.15 12.13 -22.57
C SER A 386 7.13 12.53 -21.49
N ILE A 387 6.03 11.75 -21.45
CA ILE A 387 5.32 11.29 -20.25
C ILE A 387 4.49 12.37 -19.49
N ASN A 388 3.36 11.97 -18.92
CA ASN A 388 2.56 12.75 -17.94
C ASN A 388 1.59 13.83 -18.43
N LEU A 389 0.86 13.62 -19.53
CA LEU A 389 -0.32 14.44 -19.81
C LEU A 389 -1.65 13.68 -19.87
N GLY A 390 -1.63 12.40 -20.25
CA GLY A 390 -2.83 11.54 -20.18
C GLY A 390 -3.30 11.26 -18.75
N ILE A 391 -2.39 11.31 -17.77
CA ILE A 391 -2.70 11.13 -16.34
C ILE A 391 -3.02 12.49 -15.69
N CYS A 392 -2.37 13.58 -16.12
CA CYS A 392 -2.54 14.89 -15.49
C CYS A 392 -3.88 15.59 -15.85
N LEU A 393 -4.41 15.33 -17.04
CA LEU A 393 -5.73 15.85 -17.46
C LEU A 393 -6.92 15.16 -16.79
N MET A 394 -6.70 14.00 -16.15
CA MET A 394 -7.78 13.24 -15.52
C MET A 394 -8.16 13.78 -14.13
N PHE A 395 -7.40 14.73 -13.58
CA PHE A 395 -7.41 15.02 -12.15
C PHE A 395 -7.62 16.49 -11.75
N THR A 396 -8.08 17.38 -12.64
CA THR A 396 -8.08 18.82 -12.34
C THR A 396 -9.33 19.66 -12.67
N PHE A 397 -10.41 19.12 -13.27
CA PHE A 397 -11.60 19.94 -13.56
C PHE A 397 -12.93 19.21 -13.34
N ASP A 398 -13.95 19.97 -12.92
CA ASP A 398 -15.36 19.59 -13.07
C ASP A 398 -15.63 19.40 -14.57
N TYR A 399 -15.83 18.15 -14.97
CA TYR A 399 -15.88 17.67 -16.35
C TYR A 399 -16.91 18.42 -17.22
N ARG A 400 -17.90 19.08 -16.61
CA ARG A 400 -18.94 19.86 -17.31
C ARG A 400 -18.41 21.14 -17.96
N LEU A 401 -17.34 21.74 -17.43
CA LEU A 401 -16.79 23.01 -17.92
C LEU A 401 -15.81 22.83 -19.10
N PHE A 402 -15.44 21.59 -19.44
CA PHE A 402 -14.48 21.26 -20.48
C PHE A 402 -15.13 20.97 -21.85
N LEU A 403 -16.44 20.69 -21.86
CA LEU A 403 -17.20 20.29 -23.06
C LEU A 403 -17.49 21.44 -24.03
N ASP A 404 -17.56 22.67 -23.53
CA ASP A 404 -17.94 23.84 -24.35
C ASP A 404 -16.85 24.27 -25.36
N LYS A 405 -15.65 23.68 -25.30
CA LYS A 405 -14.48 24.11 -26.08
C LYS A 405 -13.89 23.05 -27.00
N ILE A 406 -14.53 21.88 -27.13
CA ILE A 406 -14.18 20.89 -28.17
C ILE A 406 -14.95 21.23 -29.46
N PRO A 407 -14.30 21.25 -30.65
CA PRO A 407 -15.01 21.41 -31.92
C PRO A 407 -16.10 20.35 -32.07
N MET A 408 -17.35 20.81 -32.08
CA MET A 408 -18.61 20.04 -32.04
C MET A 408 -18.73 18.91 -33.09
N GLU A 409 -17.93 18.93 -34.13
CA GLU A 409 -18.10 18.11 -35.34
C GLU A 409 -17.89 16.60 -35.12
N ARG A 410 -17.29 16.19 -33.99
CA ARG A 410 -17.14 14.78 -33.59
C ARG A 410 -18.05 14.33 -32.42
N LEU A 411 -18.70 15.27 -31.74
CA LEU A 411 -19.63 15.02 -30.61
C LEU A 411 -21.10 15.09 -31.04
N ILE A 412 -21.40 15.55 -32.26
CA ILE A 412 -22.74 15.56 -32.85
C ILE A 412 -23.18 14.12 -33.13
N LYS A 413 -23.71 13.46 -32.10
CA LYS A 413 -24.90 12.61 -32.23
C LYS A 413 -25.64 12.29 -30.93
N SER A 414 -25.30 12.89 -29.79
CA SER A 414 -26.28 13.18 -28.71
C SER A 414 -25.64 13.92 -27.53
N PRO A 415 -26.24 15.03 -27.07
CA PRO A 415 -25.86 15.74 -25.85
C PRO A 415 -26.25 14.98 -24.56
N ASP A 416 -26.93 13.85 -24.68
CA ASP A 416 -27.48 13.11 -23.55
C ASP A 416 -26.51 12.12 -22.91
N TYR A 417 -25.20 12.11 -23.18
CA TYR A 417 -24.30 11.02 -22.76
C TYR A 417 -23.07 11.42 -21.90
N CYS A 418 -22.71 10.60 -20.91
CA CYS A 418 -21.47 10.63 -20.12
C CYS A 418 -20.53 9.47 -20.54
N LEU A 419 -19.20 9.70 -20.51
CA LEU A 419 -18.17 8.75 -20.91
C LEU A 419 -17.76 7.83 -19.74
N ILE A 420 -17.84 6.51 -19.92
CA ILE A 420 -17.22 5.56 -18.98
C ILE A 420 -15.94 4.99 -19.60
N SER A 421 -14.80 5.33 -18.97
CA SER A 421 -13.44 4.78 -19.14
C SER A 421 -12.81 4.86 -20.54
N LEU A 422 -11.64 5.52 -20.59
CA LEU A 422 -10.71 5.67 -21.75
C LEU A 422 -10.17 4.36 -22.34
N LEU A 423 -10.54 3.18 -21.82
CA LEU A 423 -10.08 1.89 -22.35
C LEU A 423 -11.13 1.12 -23.17
N LYS A 424 -12.43 1.48 -23.14
CA LYS A 424 -13.48 0.70 -23.83
C LYS A 424 -14.64 1.47 -24.50
N SER A 425 -14.57 2.80 -24.62
CA SER A 425 -15.44 3.62 -25.50
C SER A 425 -16.94 3.27 -25.47
N ARG A 426 -17.57 3.28 -24.29
CA ARG A 426 -19.04 3.16 -24.18
C ARG A 426 -19.63 4.41 -23.54
N LEU A 427 -20.69 4.93 -24.16
CA LEU A 427 -21.42 6.12 -23.75
C LEU A 427 -22.69 5.70 -23.00
N LEU A 428 -22.95 6.30 -21.84
CA LEU A 428 -24.18 6.13 -21.06
C LEU A 428 -25.01 7.41 -21.07
N PRO A 429 -26.35 7.35 -21.13
CA PRO A 429 -27.17 8.53 -20.96
C PRO A 429 -26.94 9.25 -19.60
N ILE A 430 -26.97 10.58 -19.56
CA ILE A 430 -26.89 11.41 -18.34
C ILE A 430 -28.22 11.29 -17.59
N GLN A 431 -28.36 10.21 -16.84
CA GLN A 431 -29.55 9.91 -16.03
C GLN A 431 -29.23 9.68 -14.54
N TYR A 432 -27.94 9.81 -14.16
CA TYR A 432 -27.43 9.55 -12.82
C TYR A 432 -26.64 10.77 -12.32
N GLU A 433 -26.79 11.08 -11.03
CA GLU A 433 -26.11 12.18 -10.34
C GLU A 433 -24.62 11.89 -10.17
N SER A 434 -24.28 10.61 -9.97
CA SER A 434 -22.92 10.10 -9.84
C SER A 434 -22.84 8.70 -10.43
N ILE A 435 -21.67 8.34 -10.96
CA ILE A 435 -21.33 6.99 -11.36
C ILE A 435 -19.99 6.69 -10.70
N GLY A 436 -19.97 5.71 -9.80
CA GLY A 436 -18.73 5.23 -9.19
C GLY A 436 -18.12 4.10 -10.02
N ASP A 437 -16.80 4.12 -10.16
CA ASP A 437 -15.98 2.97 -10.59
C ASP A 437 -14.90 2.69 -9.53
N TRP A 438 -14.18 1.57 -9.68
CA TRP A 438 -12.86 1.15 -9.15
C TRP A 438 -12.82 -0.33 -8.69
N SER A 439 -13.86 -1.12 -8.99
CA SER A 439 -14.02 -2.47 -8.45
C SER A 439 -14.18 -3.55 -9.55
N ASN A 440 -13.64 -4.76 -9.32
CA ASN A 440 -13.55 -5.85 -10.31
C ASN A 440 -14.91 -6.42 -10.78
N GLY A 441 -16.01 -6.06 -10.13
CA GLY A 441 -17.28 -6.74 -10.35
C GLY A 441 -18.00 -6.35 -11.65
N ARG A 442 -19.05 -7.11 -12.00
CA ARG A 442 -19.86 -6.97 -13.22
C ARG A 442 -20.80 -5.75 -13.27
N LEU A 443 -20.88 -4.95 -12.22
CA LEU A 443 -21.85 -3.85 -12.08
C LEU A 443 -21.15 -2.49 -11.92
N TYR A 444 -21.69 -1.43 -12.53
CA TYR A 444 -21.37 -0.05 -12.16
C TYR A 444 -22.31 0.37 -11.03
N MET A 445 -21.75 1.07 -10.04
CA MET A 445 -22.55 1.77 -9.02
C MET A 445 -22.99 3.13 -9.57
N VAL A 446 -24.27 3.44 -9.45
CA VAL A 446 -24.88 4.66 -9.97
C VAL A 446 -25.71 5.31 -8.87
N GLN A 447 -25.71 6.64 -8.80
CA GLN A 447 -26.47 7.40 -7.81
C GLN A 447 -27.59 8.20 -8.48
N LYS A 448 -28.76 8.22 -7.84
CA LYS A 448 -29.90 9.04 -8.23
C LYS A 448 -30.71 9.40 -6.98
N ASP A 449 -31.13 10.66 -6.87
CA ASP A 449 -31.89 11.20 -5.73
C ASP A 449 -31.18 10.93 -4.37
N GLY A 450 -29.84 11.00 -4.37
CA GLY A 450 -29.00 10.73 -3.20
C GLY A 450 -28.81 9.26 -2.82
N LEU A 451 -29.49 8.31 -3.46
CA LEU A 451 -29.39 6.88 -3.20
C LEU A 451 -28.58 6.17 -4.30
N TRP A 452 -27.93 5.07 -3.94
CA TRP A 452 -27.12 4.25 -4.83
C TRP A 452 -27.88 3.01 -5.29
N GLY A 453 -27.72 2.70 -6.58
CA GLY A 453 -28.16 1.48 -7.25
C GLY A 453 -27.04 0.93 -8.14
N PHE A 454 -27.34 -0.13 -8.89
CA PHE A 454 -26.34 -0.81 -9.72
C PHE A 454 -26.86 -1.09 -11.12
N ILE A 455 -26.02 -0.84 -12.12
CA ILE A 455 -26.29 -1.21 -13.53
C ILE A 455 -25.28 -2.25 -13.99
N ASN A 456 -25.68 -3.14 -14.89
CA ASN A 456 -24.77 -4.13 -15.47
C ASN A 456 -23.76 -3.46 -16.41
N LYS A 457 -22.46 -3.74 -16.25
CA LYS A 457 -21.41 -3.14 -17.10
C LYS A 457 -21.53 -3.50 -18.60
N LYS A 458 -22.11 -4.67 -18.92
CA LYS A 458 -22.25 -5.15 -20.31
C LYS A 458 -23.54 -4.66 -20.95
N SER A 459 -24.68 -4.79 -20.26
CA SER A 459 -26.00 -4.45 -20.80
C SER A 459 -26.42 -3.01 -20.51
N LEU A 460 -25.76 -2.34 -19.56
CA LEU A 460 -26.07 -0.98 -19.10
C LEU A 460 -27.50 -0.83 -18.54
N LYS A 461 -28.14 -1.94 -18.18
CA LYS A 461 -29.46 -1.96 -17.54
C LYS A 461 -29.32 -1.95 -16.03
N LEU A 462 -30.27 -1.31 -15.35
CA LEU A 462 -30.42 -1.39 -13.90
C LEU A 462 -30.59 -2.85 -13.48
N VAL A 463 -29.76 -3.27 -12.54
CA VAL A 463 -29.77 -4.59 -11.90
C VAL A 463 -30.31 -4.46 -10.48
N VAL A 464 -29.91 -3.39 -9.78
CA VAL A 464 -30.38 -3.10 -8.43
C VAL A 464 -30.85 -1.67 -8.37
N ASP A 465 -32.03 -1.47 -7.79
CA ASP A 465 -32.66 -0.16 -7.66
C ASP A 465 -31.94 0.77 -6.68
N PHE A 466 -32.25 2.07 -6.72
CA PHE A 466 -31.64 3.11 -5.89
C PHE A 466 -32.14 3.03 -4.44
N LYS A 467 -31.51 2.17 -3.63
CA LYS A 467 -31.94 1.89 -2.26
C LYS A 467 -30.84 1.99 -1.21
N TYR A 468 -29.59 2.18 -1.61
CA TYR A 468 -28.46 2.20 -0.68
C TYR A 468 -28.02 3.62 -0.33
N ASN A 469 -27.79 3.89 0.95
CA ASN A 469 -27.27 5.17 1.42
C ASN A 469 -25.80 5.34 1.02
N ARG A 470 -25.03 4.25 0.99
CA ARG A 470 -23.61 4.22 0.56
C ARG A 470 -23.30 2.88 -0.10
N VAL A 471 -22.31 2.87 -1.01
CA VAL A 471 -21.78 1.65 -1.67
C VAL A 471 -20.27 1.77 -1.79
N THR A 472 -19.53 0.68 -1.60
CA THR A 472 -18.05 0.69 -1.63
C THR A 472 -17.45 -0.56 -2.31
N SER A 473 -16.16 -0.81 -2.07
CA SER A 473 -15.28 -1.74 -2.77
C SER A 473 -15.86 -3.14 -2.98
N TYR A 474 -15.50 -3.73 -4.11
CA TYR A 474 -15.79 -5.12 -4.46
C TYR A 474 -14.64 -6.02 -4.01
N VAL A 475 -14.92 -6.93 -3.10
CA VAL A 475 -13.94 -7.88 -2.54
C VAL A 475 -14.64 -9.23 -2.33
N ASN A 476 -13.96 -10.33 -2.65
CA ASN A 476 -14.51 -11.70 -2.53
C ASN A 476 -15.87 -11.87 -3.23
N ASP A 477 -15.98 -11.41 -4.47
CA ASP A 477 -17.18 -11.49 -5.30
C ASP A 477 -18.42 -10.72 -4.80
N CYS A 478 -18.25 -9.83 -3.81
CA CYS A 478 -19.33 -9.03 -3.23
C CYS A 478 -19.00 -7.53 -3.17
N TYR A 479 -20.03 -6.68 -3.26
CA TYR A 479 -20.02 -5.25 -2.96
C TYR A 479 -20.45 -5.03 -1.50
N LEU A 480 -19.81 -4.10 -0.78
CA LEU A 480 -20.34 -3.63 0.51
C LEU A 480 -21.31 -2.48 0.26
N VAL A 481 -22.54 -2.62 0.75
CA VAL A 481 -23.62 -1.63 0.62
C VAL A 481 -24.18 -1.26 2.00
N GLU A 482 -24.59 -0.01 2.18
CA GLU A 482 -25.24 0.48 3.40
C GLU A 482 -26.71 0.77 3.12
N LYS A 483 -27.61 0.20 3.91
CA LYS A 483 -29.04 0.49 3.89
C LYS A 483 -29.51 0.76 5.31
N GLU A 484 -30.09 1.93 5.55
CA GLU A 484 -30.64 2.30 6.88
C GLU A 484 -29.61 2.14 8.01
N SER A 485 -28.36 2.53 7.75
CA SER A 485 -27.21 2.39 8.68
C SER A 485 -26.78 0.95 8.99
N ILE A 486 -27.26 -0.03 8.22
CA ILE A 486 -26.81 -1.43 8.28
C ILE A 486 -25.92 -1.71 7.07
N CYS A 487 -24.74 -2.26 7.33
CA CYS A 487 -23.80 -2.69 6.30
C CYS A 487 -24.12 -4.13 5.86
N ILE A 488 -24.30 -4.35 4.56
CA ILE A 488 -24.71 -5.62 3.96
C ILE A 488 -23.72 -5.96 2.83
N LEU A 489 -23.40 -7.24 2.64
CA LEU A 489 -22.68 -7.70 1.45
C LEU A 489 -23.68 -8.01 0.34
N MET A 490 -23.39 -7.60 -0.89
CA MET A 490 -24.25 -7.84 -2.05
C MET A 490 -23.43 -8.54 -3.13
N ASN A 491 -23.87 -9.68 -3.65
CA ASN A 491 -23.13 -10.38 -4.70
C ASN A 491 -23.28 -9.72 -6.09
N GLU A 492 -22.60 -10.26 -7.10
CA GLU A 492 -22.65 -9.77 -8.48
C GLU A 492 -24.01 -9.82 -9.17
N GLU A 493 -24.93 -10.63 -8.65
CA GLU A 493 -26.29 -10.76 -9.17
C GLU A 493 -27.25 -9.75 -8.50
N GLY A 494 -26.74 -8.90 -7.61
CA GLY A 494 -27.55 -7.90 -6.88
C GLY A 494 -28.33 -8.47 -5.70
N VAL A 495 -27.97 -9.68 -5.24
CA VAL A 495 -28.58 -10.33 -4.09
C VAL A 495 -27.81 -9.96 -2.84
N GLU A 496 -28.53 -9.45 -1.84
CA GLU A 496 -28.02 -9.23 -0.49
C GLU A 496 -27.67 -10.59 0.14
N VAL A 497 -26.39 -10.77 0.47
CA VAL A 497 -25.85 -11.92 1.17
C VAL A 497 -25.75 -11.53 2.63
N GLU A 498 -26.69 -11.99 3.45
CA GLU A 498 -26.61 -11.79 4.90
C GLU A 498 -25.33 -12.44 5.42
N THR A 499 -24.46 -11.63 6.01
CA THR A 499 -23.57 -12.09 7.06
C THR A 499 -24.04 -11.38 8.30
N ASP A 500 -24.55 -12.11 9.29
CA ASP A 500 -24.79 -11.59 10.62
C ASP A 500 -23.54 -10.83 11.07
N VAL A 501 -23.69 -9.51 11.12
CA VAL A 501 -22.81 -8.58 11.82
C VAL A 501 -23.75 -7.88 12.79
N GLU A 502 -24.04 -8.56 13.90
CA GLU A 502 -24.61 -7.88 15.07
C GLU A 502 -23.63 -6.78 15.51
N GLN A 503 -24.20 -5.63 15.88
CA GLN A 503 -23.53 -4.35 16.17
C GLN A 503 -22.45 -4.42 17.26
#